data_AF-A0A847BRW6-F1
#
_entry.id   AF-A0A847BRW6-F1
#
_cell.length_a   1.000
_cell.length_b   1.000
_cell.length_c   1.000
_cell.angle_alpha   90.00
_cell.angle_beta   90.00
_cell.angle_gamma   90.00
#
_symmetry.space_group_name_H-M   'P 1'
#
loop_
_entity.id
_entity.type
_entity.pdbx_description
1 polymer ?
#
loop_
_entity_poly.entity_id
_entity_poly.type
_entity_poly.pdbx_seq_one_letter_code
_entity_poly.pdbx_strand_id
1 'polypeptide(L)'
;KYLERDEEALLRSLTLSHLLAIHVKKSFGRLSPLCGAVPASIGAAGGIVVLMGGGLKEVVAAAQNMFGTLTGMICDGAKAGCALKVSICVYAAVQAAAVAMQGNSIEMTDGMVGCDVEESMRNVKYISKQGLAALDSTLLEIMINKTKKSDVETSE
;
A
#
# COMPACT_ATOMS: atom_id res chain seq x y z
N LYS A 1 9.93 21.31 7.45
CA LYS A 1 9.42 22.41 8.32
C LYS A 1 8.74 21.88 9.59
N TYR A 2 7.80 20.94 9.51
CA TYR A 2 7.08 20.42 10.69
C TYR A 2 7.90 19.54 11.64
N LEU A 3 8.91 18.83 11.14
CA LEU A 3 9.75 17.91 11.93
C LEU A 3 11.19 18.41 12.15
N GLU A 4 11.51 19.63 11.70
CA GLU A 4 12.83 20.27 11.88
C GLU A 4 14.06 19.36 11.58
N ARG A 5 13.97 18.56 10.51
CA ARG A 5 15.06 17.68 10.04
C ARG A 5 15.93 18.37 8.99
N ASP A 6 17.22 18.02 8.99
CA ASP A 6 18.18 18.44 7.98
C ASP A 6 17.97 17.72 6.65
N GLU A 7 18.67 18.19 5.61
CA GLU A 7 18.58 17.63 4.26
C GLU A 7 19.09 16.19 4.20
N GLU A 8 20.14 15.86 4.97
CA GLU A 8 20.68 14.50 5.01
C GLU A 8 19.65 13.50 5.55
N ALA A 9 18.95 13.82 6.65
CA ALA A 9 17.89 12.98 7.18
C ALA A 9 16.73 12.81 6.18
N LEU A 10 16.37 13.88 5.46
CA LEU A 10 15.36 13.83 4.41
C LEU A 10 15.75 12.87 3.28
N LEU A 11 16.98 12.98 2.78
CA LEU A 11 17.49 12.13 1.71
C LEU A 11 17.57 10.66 2.14
N ARG A 12 18.11 10.38 3.33
CA ARG A 12 18.18 9.00 3.87
C ARG A 12 16.80 8.37 4.02
N SER A 13 15.84 9.13 4.55
CA SER A 13 14.45 8.68 4.66
C SER A 13 13.81 8.40 3.29
N LEU A 14 13.98 9.30 2.33
CA LEU A 14 13.45 9.15 0.99
C LEU A 14 14.06 7.94 0.28
N THR A 15 15.38 7.74 0.39
CA THR A 15 16.07 6.56 -0.13
C THR A 15 15.50 5.28 0.47
N LEU A 16 15.35 5.21 1.80
CA LEU A 16 14.77 4.04 2.45
C LEU A 16 13.34 3.77 1.98
N SER A 17 12.51 4.82 1.87
CA SER A 17 11.14 4.73 1.37
C SER A 17 11.08 4.06 -0.01
N HIS A 18 11.94 4.49 -0.94
CA HIS A 18 12.05 3.87 -2.26
C HIS A 18 12.54 2.42 -2.20
N LEU A 19 13.57 2.12 -1.40
CA LEU A 19 14.09 0.75 -1.26
C LEU A 19 13.03 -0.20 -0.71
N LEU A 20 12.28 0.24 0.31
CA LEU A 20 11.20 -0.55 0.90
C LEU A 20 10.05 -0.75 -0.11
N ALA A 21 9.65 0.30 -0.84
CA ALA A 21 8.62 0.18 -1.87
C ALA A 21 9.03 -0.81 -2.97
N ILE A 22 10.29 -0.75 -3.43
CA ILE A 22 10.85 -1.69 -4.41
C ILE A 22 10.82 -3.11 -3.85
N HIS A 23 11.24 -3.29 -2.60
CA HIS A 23 11.29 -4.58 -1.94
C HIS A 23 9.90 -5.22 -1.86
N VAL A 24 8.92 -4.48 -1.34
CA VAL A 24 7.52 -4.95 -1.23
C VAL A 24 6.93 -5.25 -2.61
N LYS A 25 7.18 -4.38 -3.61
CA LYS A 25 6.62 -4.56 -4.96
C LYS A 25 7.04 -5.89 -5.61
N LYS A 26 8.19 -6.48 -5.24
CA LYS A 26 8.61 -7.80 -5.71
C LYS A 26 7.60 -8.91 -5.39
N SER A 27 6.84 -8.77 -4.29
CA SER A 27 5.83 -9.76 -3.88
C SER A 27 4.54 -9.70 -4.71
N PHE A 28 4.21 -8.55 -5.30
CA PHE A 28 2.96 -8.35 -6.05
C PHE A 28 2.98 -9.07 -7.40
N GLY A 29 4.16 -9.32 -7.98
CA GLY A 29 4.31 -9.91 -9.30
C GLY A 29 4.34 -8.87 -10.43
N ARG A 30 4.67 -9.32 -11.66
CA ARG A 30 4.77 -8.45 -12.85
C ARG A 30 3.41 -7.94 -13.32
N LEU A 31 2.41 -8.81 -13.29
CA LEU A 31 1.00 -8.48 -13.55
C LEU A 31 0.23 -8.84 -12.28
N SER A 32 -0.48 -7.87 -11.72
CA SER A 32 -1.23 -8.03 -10.46
C SER A 32 -2.42 -7.09 -10.45
N PRO A 33 -3.59 -7.57 -9.99
CA PRO A 33 -4.74 -6.72 -9.78
C PRO A 33 -4.62 -5.86 -8.51
N LEU A 34 -3.52 -5.92 -7.77
CA LEU A 34 -3.30 -5.10 -6.59
C LEU A 34 -2.73 -3.72 -6.96
N CYS A 35 -3.23 -2.68 -6.29
CA CYS A 35 -2.87 -1.30 -6.55
C CYS A 35 -1.39 -1.03 -6.23
N GLY A 36 -0.67 -0.40 -7.17
CA GLY A 36 0.72 0.01 -6.98
C GLY A 36 0.93 1.08 -5.90
N ALA A 37 -0.13 1.78 -5.49
CA ALA A 37 -0.07 2.73 -4.38
C ALA A 37 0.17 2.04 -3.03
N VAL A 38 -0.17 0.75 -2.88
CA VAL A 38 0.06 -0.02 -1.66
C VAL A 38 1.56 -0.17 -1.34
N PRO A 39 2.41 -0.77 -2.19
CA PRO A 39 3.84 -0.86 -1.91
C PRO A 39 4.51 0.51 -1.77
N ALA A 40 4.07 1.50 -2.56
CA ALA A 40 4.59 2.87 -2.46
C ALA A 40 4.30 3.50 -1.08
N SER A 41 3.08 3.30 -0.55
CA SER A 41 2.70 3.82 0.76
C SER A 41 3.33 3.07 1.93
N ILE A 42 3.56 1.76 1.81
CA ILE A 42 4.38 1.02 2.79
C ILE A 42 5.79 1.61 2.86
N GLY A 43 6.40 1.89 1.71
CA GLY A 43 7.67 2.61 1.62
C GLY A 43 7.62 3.97 2.31
N ALA A 44 6.60 4.77 1.98
CA ALA A 44 6.39 6.09 2.58
C ALA A 44 6.24 6.01 4.11
N ALA A 45 5.52 5.04 4.65
CA ALA A 45 5.37 4.84 6.09
C ALA A 45 6.73 4.60 6.77
N GLY A 46 7.57 3.74 6.19
CA GLY A 46 8.94 3.52 6.69
C GLY A 46 9.81 4.78 6.63
N GLY A 47 9.73 5.56 5.55
CA GLY A 47 10.42 6.85 5.45
C GLY A 47 9.93 7.87 6.48
N ILE A 48 8.61 7.95 6.72
CA ILE A 48 8.03 8.82 7.74
C ILE A 48 8.54 8.44 9.12
N VAL A 49 8.56 7.14 9.46
CA VAL A 49 9.13 6.65 10.73
C VAL A 49 10.58 7.13 10.91
N VAL A 50 11.43 6.97 9.90
CA VAL A 50 12.82 7.42 9.98
C VAL A 50 12.91 8.95 10.13
N LEU A 51 12.05 9.71 9.46
CA LEU A 51 11.98 11.18 9.65
C LEU A 51 11.52 11.56 11.05
N MET A 52 10.68 10.75 11.68
CA MET A 52 10.26 10.92 13.06
C MET A 52 11.35 10.48 14.06
N GLY A 53 12.46 9.90 13.59
CA GLY A 53 13.57 9.43 14.43
C GLY A 53 13.41 8.00 14.93
N GLY A 54 12.45 7.24 14.39
CA GLY A 54 12.29 5.82 14.68
C GLY A 54 13.39 4.97 14.04
N GLY A 55 13.60 3.79 14.61
CA GLY A 55 14.59 2.82 14.15
C GLY A 55 13.95 1.70 13.33
N LEU A 56 14.71 0.62 13.16
CA LEU A 56 14.27 -0.56 12.39
C LEU A 56 12.98 -1.18 12.96
N LYS A 57 12.83 -1.21 14.28
CA LYS A 57 11.66 -1.78 14.95
C LYS A 57 10.38 -1.05 14.54
N GLU A 58 10.40 0.27 14.59
CA GLU A 58 9.25 1.11 14.22
C GLU A 58 8.99 1.03 12.71
N VAL A 59 10.03 0.92 11.87
CA VAL A 59 9.87 0.74 10.43
C VAL A 59 9.16 -0.59 10.12
N VAL A 60 9.56 -1.67 10.80
CA VAL A 60 8.92 -2.98 10.67
C VAL A 60 7.46 -2.92 11.14
N ALA A 61 7.19 -2.32 12.30
CA ALA A 61 5.83 -2.14 12.80
C ALA A 61 4.96 -1.34 11.83
N ALA A 62 5.47 -0.22 11.28
CA ALA A 62 4.76 0.57 10.29
C ALA A 62 4.47 -0.22 9.01
N ALA A 63 5.42 -1.04 8.55
CA ALA A 63 5.20 -1.91 7.40
C ALA A 63 4.11 -2.96 7.67
N GLN A 64 4.12 -3.62 8.83
CA GLN A 64 3.09 -4.59 9.22
C GLN A 64 1.70 -3.95 9.34
N ASN A 65 1.61 -2.77 9.96
CA ASN A 65 0.39 -1.97 10.02
C ASN A 65 -0.16 -1.70 8.61
N MET A 66 0.71 -1.34 7.67
CA MET A 66 0.31 -1.06 6.29
C MET A 66 -0.11 -2.32 5.51
N PHE A 67 0.54 -3.47 5.74
CA PHE A 67 0.10 -4.75 5.16
C PHE A 67 -1.31 -5.11 5.63
N GLY A 68 -1.58 -5.03 6.93
CA GLY A 68 -2.92 -5.31 7.46
C GLY A 68 -3.98 -4.31 6.99
N THR A 69 -3.60 -3.06 6.71
CA THR A 69 -4.56 -2.00 6.35
C THR A 69 -4.94 -1.98 4.86
N LEU A 70 -3.98 -2.18 3.94
CA LEU A 70 -4.18 -1.83 2.52
C LEU A 70 -4.05 -2.98 1.51
N THR A 71 -3.68 -4.20 1.92
CA THR A 71 -3.35 -5.30 0.99
C THR A 71 -4.45 -5.57 -0.04
N GLY A 72 -5.73 -5.38 0.30
CA GLY A 72 -6.86 -5.63 -0.60
C GLY A 72 -7.18 -4.54 -1.63
N MET A 73 -6.41 -3.45 -1.70
CA MET A 73 -6.71 -2.35 -2.63
C MET A 73 -6.49 -2.77 -4.09
N ILE A 74 -7.55 -2.75 -4.90
CA ILE A 74 -7.55 -3.22 -6.28
C ILE A 74 -7.09 -2.13 -7.28
N CYS A 75 -6.38 -2.54 -8.33
CA CYS A 75 -5.99 -1.73 -9.48
C CYS A 75 -6.98 -1.94 -10.63
N ASP A 76 -7.86 -0.98 -10.86
CA ASP A 76 -8.93 -1.01 -11.86
C ASP A 76 -8.75 0.03 -12.98
N GLY A 77 -7.59 0.70 -13.03
CA GLY A 77 -7.28 1.72 -14.04
C GLY A 77 -8.17 2.98 -14.00
N ALA A 78 -8.96 3.19 -12.95
CA ALA A 78 -9.89 4.32 -12.88
C ALA A 78 -9.17 5.64 -12.55
N LYS A 79 -9.18 6.61 -13.49
CA LYS A 79 -8.41 7.88 -13.37
C LYS A 79 -8.71 8.68 -12.08
N ALA A 80 -9.98 8.91 -11.76
CA ALA A 80 -10.37 9.58 -10.50
C ALA A 80 -10.17 8.66 -9.28
N GLY A 81 -10.45 7.36 -9.43
CA GLY A 81 -10.25 6.37 -8.37
C GLY A 81 -8.79 6.27 -7.92
N CYS A 82 -7.83 6.37 -8.85
CA CYS A 82 -6.40 6.40 -8.53
C CYS A 82 -6.03 7.58 -7.63
N ALA A 83 -6.58 8.77 -7.87
CA ALA A 83 -6.31 9.94 -7.02
C ALA A 83 -6.80 9.71 -5.58
N LEU A 84 -8.00 9.16 -5.42
CA LEU A 84 -8.56 8.84 -4.09
C LEU A 84 -7.78 7.71 -3.41
N LYS A 85 -7.41 6.65 -4.14
CA LYS A 85 -6.58 5.55 -3.63
C LYS A 85 -5.23 6.06 -3.11
N VAL A 86 -4.57 6.93 -3.87
CA VAL A 86 -3.31 7.57 -3.44
C VAL A 86 -3.52 8.43 -2.19
N SER A 87 -4.59 9.22 -2.12
CA SER A 87 -4.91 10.04 -0.94
C SER A 87 -5.08 9.19 0.33
N ILE A 88 -5.85 8.09 0.25
CA ILE A 88 -6.03 7.16 1.37
C ILE A 88 -4.73 6.45 1.73
N CYS A 89 -3.93 6.05 0.74
CA CYS A 89 -2.60 5.48 0.96
C CYS A 89 -1.68 6.41 1.75
N VAL A 90 -1.66 7.71 1.44
CA VAL A 90 -0.86 8.70 2.20
C VAL A 90 -1.37 8.85 3.62
N TYR A 91 -2.69 8.94 3.81
CA TYR A 91 -3.30 9.04 5.13
C TYR A 91 -2.95 7.82 6.00
N ALA A 92 -3.12 6.62 5.46
CA ALA A 92 -2.78 5.37 6.13
C ALA A 92 -1.28 5.29 6.46
N ALA A 93 -0.39 5.74 5.56
CA ALA A 93 1.06 5.73 5.83
C ALA A 93 1.45 6.60 7.02
N VAL A 94 0.87 7.81 7.12
CA VAL A 94 1.10 8.70 8.27
C VAL A 94 0.54 8.08 9.55
N GLN A 95 -0.67 7.51 9.49
CA GLN A 95 -1.29 6.88 10.64
C GLN A 95 -0.53 5.63 11.12
N ALA A 96 -0.12 4.75 10.21
CA ALA A 96 0.69 3.57 10.51
C ALA A 96 2.04 3.93 11.13
N ALA A 97 2.70 4.99 10.63
CA ALA A 97 3.92 5.51 11.21
C ALA A 97 3.70 6.06 12.62
N ALA A 98 2.63 6.83 12.86
CA ALA A 98 2.30 7.35 14.18
C ALA A 98 2.03 6.23 15.20
N VAL A 99 1.27 5.20 14.80
CA VAL A 99 0.98 4.02 15.63
C VAL A 99 2.26 3.24 15.93
N ALA A 100 3.13 3.05 14.93
CA ALA A 100 4.41 2.40 15.11
C ALA A 100 5.34 3.16 16.07
N MET A 101 5.38 4.49 15.98
CA MET A 101 6.17 5.34 16.88
C MET A 101 5.66 5.31 18.33
N GLN A 102 4.40 4.89 18.55
CA GLN A 102 3.85 4.61 19.89
C GLN A 102 4.16 3.19 20.38
N GLY A 103 4.92 2.40 19.60
CA GLY A 103 5.29 1.03 19.94
C GLY A 103 4.24 -0.02 19.56
N ASN A 104 3.23 0.34 18.77
CA ASN A 104 2.12 -0.54 18.41
C ASN A 104 2.25 -1.07 16.97
N SER A 105 1.93 -2.34 16.78
CA SER A 105 1.86 -3.02 15.49
C SER A 105 0.64 -3.93 15.45
N ILE A 106 0.09 -4.19 14.27
CA ILE A 106 -0.78 -5.36 14.05
C ILE A 106 0.05 -6.61 14.37
N GLU A 107 -0.51 -7.48 15.20
CA GLU A 107 0.16 -8.69 15.68
C GLU A 107 0.14 -9.79 14.62
N MET A 108 1.11 -10.70 14.67
CA MET A 108 1.21 -11.83 13.74
C MET A 108 0.05 -12.84 13.86
N THR A 109 -0.75 -12.73 14.92
CA THR A 109 -1.96 -13.54 15.12
C THR A 109 -3.16 -13.01 14.34
N ASP A 110 -3.07 -11.80 13.79
CA ASP A 110 -4.18 -11.08 13.21
C ASP A 110 -4.16 -11.12 11.68
N GLY A 111 -5.13 -11.83 11.11
CA GLY A 111 -5.39 -11.83 9.67
C GLY A 111 -4.23 -12.37 8.85
N MET A 112 -3.75 -11.58 7.88
CA MET A 112 -2.71 -11.99 6.93
C MET A 112 -1.29 -11.59 7.34
N VAL A 113 -1.14 -10.81 8.41
CA VAL A 113 0.16 -10.31 8.86
C VAL A 113 0.97 -11.47 9.41
N GLY A 114 2.19 -11.66 8.91
CA GLY A 114 3.09 -12.71 9.37
C GLY A 114 3.98 -12.28 10.53
N CYS A 115 4.79 -13.19 11.03
CA CYS A 115 5.76 -12.94 12.10
C CYS A 115 6.84 -11.91 11.71
N ASP A 116 7.10 -11.76 10.41
CA ASP A 116 7.99 -10.76 9.85
C ASP A 116 7.44 -10.18 8.53
N VAL A 117 8.12 -9.16 8.02
CA VAL A 117 7.76 -8.48 6.76
C VAL A 117 7.83 -9.43 5.57
N GLU A 118 8.74 -10.39 5.57
CA GLU A 118 8.91 -11.34 4.46
C GLU A 118 7.74 -12.33 4.40
N GLU A 119 7.24 -12.79 5.54
CA GLU A 119 6.07 -13.62 5.64
C GLU A 119 4.81 -12.87 5.23
N SER A 120 4.62 -11.63 5.69
CA SER A 120 3.54 -10.78 5.20
C SER A 120 3.61 -10.62 3.68
N MET A 121 4.79 -10.39 3.11
CA MET A 121 5.00 -10.35 1.65
C MET A 121 4.68 -11.68 0.96
N ARG A 122 5.04 -12.82 1.54
CA ARG A 122 4.66 -14.16 1.03
C ARG A 122 3.14 -14.33 1.04
N ASN A 123 2.46 -13.88 2.08
CA ASN A 123 1.01 -13.92 2.20
C ASN A 123 0.34 -13.03 1.15
N VAL A 124 0.82 -11.79 0.94
CA VAL A 124 0.34 -10.92 -0.16
C VAL A 124 0.51 -11.61 -1.51
N LYS A 125 1.68 -12.21 -1.76
CA LYS A 125 1.95 -12.92 -3.01
C LYS A 125 1.00 -14.10 -3.21
N TYR A 126 0.71 -14.85 -2.15
CA TYR A 126 -0.23 -15.96 -2.18
C TYR A 126 -1.65 -15.47 -2.51
N ILE A 127 -2.13 -14.42 -1.84
CA ILE A 127 -3.43 -13.79 -2.10
C ILE A 127 -3.51 -13.28 -3.54
N SER A 128 -2.51 -12.55 -4.00
CA SER A 128 -2.44 -12.00 -5.37
C SER A 128 -2.53 -13.11 -6.43
N LYS A 129 -1.79 -14.21 -6.24
CA LYS A 129 -1.76 -15.31 -7.22
C LYS A 129 -2.97 -16.23 -7.18
N GLN A 130 -3.42 -16.60 -5.99
CA GLN A 130 -4.47 -17.61 -5.81
C GLN A 130 -5.83 -16.96 -5.56
N GLY A 131 -5.90 -16.04 -4.59
CA GLY A 131 -7.15 -15.38 -4.20
C GLY A 131 -7.71 -14.44 -5.25
N LEU A 132 -6.85 -13.85 -6.09
CA LEU A 132 -7.25 -12.86 -7.12
C LEU A 132 -7.06 -13.36 -8.56
N ALA A 133 -6.91 -14.66 -8.78
CA ALA A 133 -6.62 -15.24 -10.10
C ALA A 133 -7.65 -14.87 -11.18
N ALA A 134 -8.93 -14.75 -10.81
CA ALA A 134 -10.03 -14.40 -11.72
C ALA A 134 -10.37 -12.89 -11.70
N LEU A 135 -9.66 -12.08 -10.90
CA LEU A 135 -10.03 -10.69 -10.72
C LEU A 135 -9.82 -9.87 -11.99
N ASP A 136 -8.72 -10.09 -12.72
CA ASP A 136 -8.43 -9.37 -13.97
C ASP A 136 -9.54 -9.58 -15.01
N SER A 137 -9.99 -10.83 -15.23
CA SER A 137 -11.07 -11.12 -16.17
C SER A 137 -12.42 -10.53 -15.71
N THR A 138 -12.69 -10.58 -14.41
CA THR A 138 -13.91 -10.00 -13.82
C THR A 138 -13.94 -8.48 -14.00
N LEU A 139 -12.82 -7.80 -13.74
CA LEU A 139 -12.69 -6.37 -13.96
C LEU A 139 -12.87 -6.00 -15.43
N LEU A 140 -12.29 -6.78 -16.35
CA LEU A 140 -12.43 -6.55 -17.78
C LEU A 140 -13.88 -6.70 -18.23
N GLU A 141 -14.60 -7.72 -17.74
CA GLU A 141 -16.02 -7.91 -18.02
C GLU A 141 -16.86 -6.72 -17.56
N ILE A 142 -16.61 -6.23 -16.33
CA ILE A 142 -17.24 -5.01 -15.82
C ILE A 142 -16.94 -3.82 -16.73
N MET A 143 -15.69 -3.67 -17.18
CA MET A 143 -15.27 -2.54 -18.04
C MET A 143 -15.93 -2.58 -19.42
N ILE A 144 -16.06 -3.76 -20.02
CA ILE A 144 -16.67 -3.96 -21.35
C ILE A 144 -18.20 -3.75 -21.28
N ASN A 145 -18.83 -4.20 -20.19
CA ASN A 145 -20.28 -4.08 -20.00
C ASN A 145 -20.73 -2.70 -19.50
N LYS A 146 -19.82 -1.74 -19.31
CA LYS A 146 -20.19 -0.34 -19.01
C LYS A 146 -20.86 0.29 -20.23
N THR A 147 -22.14 0.59 -20.11
CA THR A 147 -22.89 1.37 -21.10
C THR A 147 -22.20 2.71 -21.35
N LYS A 148 -22.12 3.12 -22.62
CA LYS A 148 -21.55 4.43 -22.98
C LYS A 148 -22.46 5.53 -22.43
N LYS A 149 -21.86 6.64 -22.01
CA LYS A 149 -22.55 7.85 -21.51
C LYS A 149 -23.68 8.36 -22.42
N SER A 150 -23.70 8.00 -23.70
CA SER A 150 -24.76 8.35 -24.66
C SER A 150 -26.14 7.82 -24.31
N ASP A 151 -26.24 6.82 -23.43
CA ASP A 151 -27.51 6.11 -23.17
C ASP A 151 -28.15 6.54 -21.84
N VAL A 152 -27.51 7.46 -21.09
CA VAL A 152 -28.01 7.97 -19.81
C VAL A 152 -28.67 9.35 -19.97
N GLU A 153 -28.37 10.08 -21.05
CA GLU A 153 -28.95 11.41 -21.34
C GLU A 153 -30.27 11.35 -22.12
N THR A 154 -30.76 10.16 -22.51
CA THR A 154 -32.01 10.00 -23.29
C THR A 154 -33.20 9.46 -22.49
N SER A 155 -33.10 9.43 -21.15
CA SER A 155 -34.15 8.92 -20.26
C SER A 155 -34.74 9.95 -19.28
N GLU A 156 -34.66 11.26 -19.61
CA GLU A 156 -35.46 12.31 -18.97
C GLU A 156 -36.45 12.93 -19.95
#